data_AF-A0A1V4WQP0-F1
#
_entry.id   AF-A0A1V4WQP0-F1
#
_cell.length_a   1.000
_cell.length_b   1.000
_cell.length_c   1.000
_cell.angle_alpha   90.00
_cell.angle_beta   90.00
_cell.angle_gamma   90.00
#
_symmetry.space_group_name_H-M   'P 1'
#
loop_
_entity.id
_entity.type
_entity.pdbx_description
1 polymer ?
#
loop_
_entity_poly.entity_id
_entity_poly.type
_entity_poly.pdbx_seq_one_letter_code
_entity_poly.pdbx_strand_id
1 'polypeptide(L)'
;MALLVEFYRNGTLTYSSIEGHGGTGFTHNWKPRVISFDAPTFTTPSKHGGYARPAFGKIVFNPDLFYNSAESINDWPPPISGTINVYYTDTTEAARELVFSGTAHLASFDLKSGIAYDLYGPAYDEENVILSSGTVISGRKYKITNYVAGDDFSNIGGTNLTGFIFTASGTTPTTWTNGSTLAPYYNDTLNAVITTILTDIEEITSVDTTCARAESPTVIYPVSSDILNINLASDIAEFYSHLIYIVDATAYLVDMKLNNGAPRELGEDEYFVGPKYEYPAPLAEVTTDYDGTTYRQTSAYPYGSSLSVNCYHTTQENIETALADILDLENAPRITMAIPMAAGNFNAIGAKLEFRDTQNAANLFSWLRVRKLTFDFLQESIGIEGEGGIAAG
;
A
#
# COMPACT_ATOMS: atom_id res chain seq x y z
N MET A 1 24.57 -14.65 -1.51
CA MET A 1 23.44 -13.76 -1.18
C MET A 1 23.96 -12.34 -1.19
N ALA A 2 23.18 -11.39 -1.69
CA ALA A 2 23.65 -10.03 -1.91
C ALA A 2 22.51 -9.01 -1.89
N LEU A 3 22.67 -7.97 -1.07
CA LEU A 3 21.93 -6.71 -1.24
C LEU A 3 22.62 -5.89 -2.32
N LEU A 4 21.90 -5.61 -3.41
CA LEU A 4 22.40 -4.88 -4.56
C LEU A 4 21.67 -3.54 -4.65
N VAL A 5 22.42 -2.44 -4.74
CA VAL A 5 21.88 -1.07 -4.77
C VAL A 5 22.36 -0.35 -6.02
N GLU A 6 21.40 0.00 -6.86
CA GLU A 6 21.58 0.87 -8.02
C GLU A 6 21.23 2.29 -7.60
N PHE A 7 22.21 3.20 -7.65
CA PHE A 7 22.00 4.61 -7.32
C PHE A 7 22.40 5.51 -8.49
N TYR A 8 21.45 6.32 -8.96
CA TYR A 8 21.66 7.28 -10.04
C TYR A 8 22.10 8.62 -9.48
N ARG A 9 23.34 9.02 -9.77
CA ARG A 9 23.96 10.27 -9.35
C ARG A 9 24.19 11.15 -10.58
N ASN A 10 23.51 12.29 -10.67
CA ASN A 10 23.64 13.20 -11.83
C ASN A 10 23.49 12.45 -13.19
N GLY A 11 22.57 11.48 -13.26
CA GLY A 11 22.34 10.64 -14.45
C GLY A 11 23.33 9.48 -14.65
N THR A 12 24.37 9.36 -13.83
CA THR A 12 25.31 8.24 -13.87
C THR A 12 24.88 7.15 -12.89
N LEU A 13 24.67 5.93 -13.39
CA LEU A 13 24.33 4.76 -12.58
C LEU A 13 25.57 4.23 -11.84
N THR A 14 25.43 3.99 -10.53
CA THR A 14 26.45 3.35 -9.71
C THR A 14 25.94 2.08 -9.05
N TYR A 15 26.76 1.03 -9.06
CA TYR A 15 26.47 -0.28 -8.48
C TYR A 15 27.17 -0.44 -7.12
N SER A 16 26.37 -0.50 -6.06
CA SER A 16 26.82 -0.61 -4.68
C SER A 16 26.21 -1.82 -4.00
N SER A 17 26.90 -2.39 -3.03
CA SER A 17 26.42 -3.49 -2.19
C SER A 17 26.98 -3.33 -0.78
N ILE A 18 26.52 -4.17 0.15
CA ILE A 18 27.07 -4.23 1.51
C ILE A 18 28.43 -4.95 1.48
N GLU A 19 28.51 -6.13 0.88
CA GLU A 19 29.69 -7.01 0.99
C GLU A 19 30.67 -6.90 -0.18
N GLY A 20 30.23 -6.36 -1.32
CA GLY A 20 31.02 -6.36 -2.55
C GLY A 20 30.87 -7.68 -3.32
N HIS A 21 30.50 -7.62 -4.59
CA HIS A 21 30.33 -8.80 -5.44
C HIS A 21 30.92 -8.56 -6.83
N GLY A 22 31.73 -9.51 -7.30
CA GLY A 22 32.28 -9.56 -8.65
C GLY A 22 32.74 -10.98 -9.01
N GLY A 23 32.73 -11.33 -10.30
CA GLY A 23 33.15 -12.65 -10.78
C GLY A 23 32.10 -13.39 -11.60
N THR A 24 32.24 -14.72 -11.73
CA THR A 24 31.34 -15.57 -12.52
C THR A 24 29.96 -15.64 -11.87
N GLY A 25 29.03 -14.80 -12.33
CA GLY A 25 27.63 -14.72 -11.84
C GLY A 25 27.08 -13.31 -11.67
N PHE A 26 27.95 -12.29 -11.68
CA PHE A 26 27.57 -10.87 -11.64
C PHE A 26 28.09 -10.18 -12.89
N THR A 27 27.20 -9.50 -13.60
CA THR A 27 27.55 -8.72 -14.80
C THR A 27 28.22 -7.41 -14.42
N HIS A 28 27.85 -6.84 -13.27
CA HIS A 28 28.40 -5.61 -12.76
C HIS A 28 29.36 -5.86 -11.59
N ASN A 29 30.31 -4.94 -11.41
CA ASN A 29 31.20 -4.94 -10.26
C ASN A 29 30.54 -4.15 -9.11
N TRP A 30 29.84 -4.86 -8.23
CA TRP A 30 29.14 -4.30 -7.09
C TRP A 30 30.16 -3.98 -5.99
N LYS A 31 30.37 -2.69 -5.72
CA LYS A 31 31.37 -2.26 -4.74
C LYS A 31 30.78 -2.27 -3.32
N PRO A 32 31.55 -2.63 -2.26
CA PRO A 32 31.10 -2.58 -0.88
C PRO A 32 31.02 -1.12 -0.39
N ARG A 33 29.95 -0.43 -0.78
CA ARG A 33 29.77 1.02 -0.57
C ARG A 33 28.52 1.35 0.24
N VAL A 34 27.68 0.37 0.57
CA VAL A 34 26.58 0.53 1.52
C VAL A 34 27.11 0.26 2.93
N ILE A 35 27.03 1.25 3.82
CA ILE A 35 27.42 1.12 5.23
C ILE A 35 26.27 0.51 6.03
N SER A 36 25.06 1.04 5.84
CA SER A 36 23.86 0.57 6.51
C SER A 36 22.64 0.85 5.64
N PHE A 37 21.59 0.06 5.83
CA PHE A 37 20.30 0.24 5.19
C PHE A 37 19.22 -0.12 6.21
N ASP A 38 18.35 0.83 6.53
CA ASP A 38 17.18 0.56 7.37
C ASP A 38 16.24 -0.38 6.64
N ALA A 39 15.67 -1.32 7.38
CA ALA A 39 14.70 -2.29 6.90
C ALA A 39 13.48 -1.59 6.25
N PRO A 40 13.23 -1.77 4.94
CA PRO A 40 11.94 -1.43 4.37
C PRO A 40 10.86 -2.22 5.10
N THR A 41 9.75 -1.55 5.35
CA THR A 41 8.55 -2.16 5.88
C THR A 41 7.40 -1.88 4.95
N PHE A 42 6.51 -2.84 4.78
CA PHE A 42 5.25 -2.63 4.11
C PHE A 42 4.17 -2.99 5.10
N THR A 43 3.30 -2.04 5.43
CA THR A 43 2.25 -2.25 6.44
C THR A 43 0.96 -1.62 5.98
N THR A 44 -0.15 -2.31 6.23
CA THR A 44 -1.47 -1.67 6.16
C THR A 44 -1.61 -0.62 7.27
N PRO A 45 -2.35 0.48 7.03
CA PRO A 45 -2.58 1.52 8.04
C PRO A 45 -3.40 1.00 9.22
N SER A 46 -4.27 0.03 8.97
CA SER A 46 -5.05 -0.66 10.00
C SER A 46 -5.00 -2.17 9.85
N LYS A 47 -5.57 -2.87 10.82
CA LYS A 47 -5.63 -4.33 10.83
C LYS A 47 -6.66 -4.89 9.86
N HIS A 48 -7.60 -4.07 9.42
CA HIS A 48 -8.74 -4.46 8.60
C HIS A 48 -8.65 -4.00 7.16
N GLY A 49 -7.75 -3.09 6.76
CA GLY A 49 -7.53 -2.83 5.34
C GLY A 49 -6.70 -1.57 5.03
N GLY A 50 -6.92 -1.04 3.83
CA GLY A 50 -6.31 0.18 3.32
C GLY A 50 -5.10 -0.07 2.40
N TYR A 51 -4.47 1.03 1.98
CA TYR A 51 -3.27 0.98 1.15
C TYR A 51 -2.05 0.62 1.99
N ALA A 52 -1.42 -0.53 1.72
CA ALA A 52 -0.17 -0.93 2.34
C ALA A 52 0.93 0.07 1.96
N ARG A 53 1.24 0.95 2.91
CA ARG A 53 2.23 2.00 2.71
C ARG A 53 3.61 1.41 2.94
N PRO A 54 4.50 1.55 1.96
CA PRO A 54 5.86 1.18 2.19
C PRO A 54 6.59 2.31 2.94
N ALA A 55 7.33 1.94 3.97
CA ALA A 55 8.19 2.84 4.74
C ALA A 55 9.64 2.37 4.60
N PHE A 56 10.48 3.23 4.02
CA PHE A 56 11.76 2.82 3.43
C PHE A 56 12.99 3.21 4.25
N GLY A 57 12.80 3.98 5.32
CA GLY A 57 13.87 4.38 6.22
C GLY A 57 15.01 5.14 5.50
N LYS A 58 16.24 4.87 5.93
CA LYS A 58 17.47 5.52 5.47
C LYS A 58 18.47 4.52 4.91
N ILE A 59 19.23 4.95 3.90
CA ILE A 59 20.45 4.27 3.45
C ILE A 59 21.66 5.15 3.70
N VAL A 60 22.77 4.54 4.13
CA VAL A 60 24.03 5.24 4.36
C VAL A 60 25.10 4.66 3.44
N PHE A 61 25.67 5.51 2.60
CA PHE A 61 26.76 5.16 1.71
C PHE A 61 28.12 5.58 2.27
N ASN A 62 29.15 4.83 1.90
CA ASN A 62 30.54 5.21 2.13
C ASN A 62 30.87 6.47 1.30
N PRO A 63 31.57 7.48 1.86
CA PRO A 63 31.96 8.68 1.12
C PRO A 63 32.76 8.40 -0.16
N ASP A 64 33.53 7.32 -0.19
CA ASP A 64 34.25 6.84 -1.38
C ASP A 64 33.33 6.38 -2.53
N LEU A 65 32.02 6.32 -2.30
CA LEU A 65 31.09 6.22 -3.41
C LEU A 65 31.18 7.49 -4.26
N PHE A 66 31.35 8.65 -3.62
CA PHE A 66 31.34 10.00 -4.21
C PHE A 66 32.74 10.60 -4.39
N TYR A 67 33.67 10.18 -3.55
CA TYR A 67 35.09 10.41 -3.69
C TYR A 67 35.70 9.23 -4.45
N ASN A 68 36.57 9.47 -5.43
CA ASN A 68 37.48 8.45 -5.98
C ASN A 68 36.96 7.56 -7.14
N SER A 69 37.06 8.14 -8.33
CA SER A 69 37.87 7.54 -9.39
C SER A 69 38.57 8.69 -10.12
N ALA A 70 39.61 8.41 -10.91
CA ALA A 70 40.27 9.41 -11.76
C ALA A 70 39.32 10.12 -12.76
N GLU A 71 38.03 9.72 -12.77
CA GLU A 71 36.97 10.19 -13.67
C GLU A 71 35.89 11.03 -12.96
N SER A 72 35.87 11.16 -11.61
CA SER A 72 34.68 11.69 -10.89
C SER A 72 34.95 12.60 -9.68
N ILE A 73 35.99 13.45 -9.70
CA ILE A 73 36.21 14.46 -8.63
C ILE A 73 35.08 15.51 -8.54
N ASN A 74 34.18 15.53 -9.53
CA ASN A 74 33.16 16.57 -9.71
C ASN A 74 31.82 16.29 -9.01
N ASP A 75 31.63 15.11 -8.41
CA ASP A 75 30.38 14.74 -7.74
C ASP A 75 30.41 15.01 -6.22
N TRP A 76 31.39 15.80 -5.77
CA TRP A 76 31.37 16.42 -4.46
C TRP A 76 30.95 17.88 -4.58
N PRO A 77 29.93 18.34 -3.83
CA PRO A 77 29.18 17.61 -2.80
C PRO A 77 28.26 16.53 -3.37
N PRO A 78 27.86 15.50 -2.57
CA PRO A 78 26.92 14.48 -3.00
C PRO A 78 25.62 15.09 -3.53
N PRO A 79 24.95 14.46 -4.51
CA PRO A 79 23.70 14.99 -5.06
C PRO A 79 22.61 15.05 -3.98
N ILE A 80 21.78 16.10 -4.03
CA ILE A 80 20.67 16.31 -3.07
C ILE A 80 19.59 15.23 -3.23
N SER A 81 19.41 14.71 -4.43
CA SER A 81 18.48 13.61 -4.70
C SER A 81 18.99 12.71 -5.82
N GLY A 82 18.48 11.48 -5.86
CA GLY A 82 18.74 10.54 -6.95
C GLY A 82 17.78 9.36 -6.93
N THR A 83 17.52 8.79 -8.10
CA THR A 83 16.76 7.54 -8.22
C THR A 83 17.56 6.39 -7.61
N ILE A 84 16.88 5.50 -6.90
CA ILE A 84 17.48 4.34 -6.25
C ILE A 84 16.63 3.10 -6.51
N ASN A 85 17.29 1.99 -6.84
CA ASN A 85 16.69 0.66 -6.82
C ASN A 85 17.50 -0.24 -5.89
N VAL A 86 16.81 -1.02 -5.07
CA VAL A 86 17.40 -2.00 -4.17
C VAL A 86 16.87 -3.37 -4.54
N TYR A 87 17.78 -4.30 -4.74
CA TYR A 87 17.50 -5.67 -5.11
C TYR A 87 18.10 -6.63 -4.09
N TYR A 88 17.50 -7.82 -4.01
CA TYR A 88 18.04 -8.95 -3.28
C TYR A 88 18.26 -10.13 -4.23
N THR A 89 19.34 -10.88 -4.04
CA THR A 89 19.55 -12.16 -4.73
C THR A 89 20.28 -13.14 -3.82
N ASP A 90 19.93 -14.42 -3.93
CA ASP A 90 20.64 -15.52 -3.28
C ASP A 90 21.81 -16.06 -4.12
N THR A 91 21.66 -16.00 -5.45
CA THR A 91 22.47 -16.76 -6.42
C THR A 91 23.20 -15.86 -7.41
N THR A 92 22.48 -15.16 -8.29
CA THR A 92 23.05 -14.43 -9.42
C THR A 92 22.34 -13.10 -9.65
N GLU A 93 23.03 -12.14 -10.27
CA GLU A 93 22.44 -10.84 -10.59
C GLU A 93 21.20 -10.95 -11.48
N ALA A 94 21.14 -11.94 -12.38
CA ALA A 94 19.99 -12.17 -13.25
C ALA A 94 18.75 -12.68 -12.49
N ALA A 95 18.94 -13.29 -11.32
CA ALA A 95 17.89 -13.79 -10.44
C ALA A 95 17.53 -12.79 -9.33
N ARG A 96 17.99 -11.53 -9.42
CA ARG A 96 17.71 -10.53 -8.40
C ARG A 96 16.24 -10.11 -8.44
N GLU A 97 15.65 -9.94 -7.27
CA GLU A 97 14.28 -9.46 -7.08
C GLU A 97 14.32 -8.01 -6.57
N LEU A 98 13.44 -7.17 -7.12
CA LEU A 98 13.31 -5.78 -6.70
C LEU A 98 12.64 -5.73 -5.32
N VAL A 99 13.33 -5.15 -4.35
CA VAL A 99 12.82 -4.92 -2.99
C VAL A 99 12.29 -3.50 -2.83
N PHE A 100 12.95 -2.53 -3.47
CA PHE A 100 12.55 -1.13 -3.43
C PHE A 100 12.95 -0.40 -4.69
N SER A 101 12.06 0.49 -5.15
CA SER A 101 12.34 1.50 -6.17
C SER A 101 11.77 2.84 -5.70
N GLY A 102 12.54 3.91 -5.88
CA GLY A 102 12.10 5.25 -5.48
C GLY A 102 13.17 6.32 -5.61
N THR A 103 13.04 7.34 -4.77
CA THR A 103 13.95 8.49 -4.71
C THR A 103 14.65 8.52 -3.36
N ALA A 104 15.96 8.68 -3.38
CA ALA A 104 16.78 8.95 -2.20
C ALA A 104 17.01 10.46 -2.10
N HIS A 105 16.71 11.07 -0.95
CA HIS A 105 16.99 12.49 -0.67
C HIS A 105 18.07 12.64 0.41
N LEU A 106 19.07 13.46 0.15
CA LEU A 106 20.24 13.65 1.01
C LEU A 106 19.79 14.19 2.37
N ALA A 107 19.96 13.39 3.41
CA ALA A 107 19.60 13.73 4.78
C ALA A 107 20.77 14.35 5.53
N SER A 108 21.97 13.77 5.40
CA SER A 108 23.20 14.30 5.99
C SER A 108 24.44 13.73 5.29
N PHE A 109 25.56 14.42 5.34
CA PHE A 109 26.84 13.89 4.88
C PHE A 109 27.97 14.28 5.83
N ASP A 110 28.79 13.31 6.19
CA ASP A 110 30.05 13.50 6.91
C ASP A 110 31.09 12.50 6.39
N LEU A 111 32.33 12.95 6.25
CA LEU A 111 33.41 12.13 5.69
C LEU A 111 33.79 10.94 6.57
N LYS A 112 33.38 10.91 7.85
CA LYS A 112 33.68 9.81 8.78
C LYS A 112 32.48 8.88 8.97
N SER A 113 31.28 9.41 9.11
CA SER A 113 30.07 8.60 9.38
C SER A 113 29.35 8.14 8.12
N GLY A 114 29.61 8.74 6.97
CA GLY A 114 28.99 8.39 5.69
C GLY A 114 28.01 9.43 5.17
N ILE A 115 27.35 9.07 4.08
CA ILE A 115 26.39 9.92 3.38
C ILE A 115 25.03 9.25 3.47
N ALA A 116 24.16 9.86 4.26
CA ALA A 116 22.83 9.36 4.55
C ALA A 116 21.80 9.95 3.60
N TYR A 117 20.96 9.08 3.04
CA TYR A 117 19.78 9.46 2.28
C TYR A 117 18.52 8.89 2.93
N ASP A 118 17.49 9.72 3.09
CA ASP A 118 16.15 9.28 3.41
C ASP A 118 15.49 8.76 2.12
N LEU A 119 14.79 7.64 2.20
CA LEU A 119 14.21 6.97 1.05
C LEU A 119 12.69 7.21 0.95
N TYR A 120 12.24 7.46 -0.27
CA TYR A 120 10.85 7.77 -0.59
C TYR A 120 10.42 6.92 -1.79
N GLY A 121 9.27 6.27 -1.68
CA GLY A 121 8.65 5.61 -2.83
C GLY A 121 8.04 6.60 -3.82
N PRO A 122 7.28 6.12 -4.81
CA PRO A 122 6.44 6.97 -5.64
C PRO A 122 5.54 7.86 -4.79
N ALA A 123 5.43 9.13 -5.17
CA ALA A 123 4.48 10.06 -4.58
C ALA A 123 3.26 10.15 -5.52
N TYR A 124 2.07 9.97 -4.97
CA TYR A 124 0.82 10.10 -5.72
C TYR A 124 0.15 11.39 -5.26
N ASP A 125 0.15 12.41 -6.12
CA ASP A 125 -0.30 13.77 -5.82
C ASP A 125 -1.63 14.13 -6.50
N GLU A 126 -2.22 13.19 -7.25
CA GLU A 126 -3.51 13.41 -7.90
C GLU A 126 -4.65 13.45 -6.90
N GLU A 127 -5.53 14.43 -7.08
CA GLU A 127 -6.62 14.75 -6.17
C GLU A 127 -8.00 14.54 -6.79
N ASN A 128 -8.93 14.06 -5.96
CA ASN A 128 -10.37 14.18 -6.19
C ASN A 128 -10.82 15.56 -5.72
N VAL A 129 -10.89 16.52 -6.65
CA VAL A 129 -11.14 17.94 -6.36
C VAL A 129 -12.63 18.30 -6.51
N ILE A 130 -13.14 19.17 -5.63
CA ILE A 130 -14.42 19.85 -5.82
C ILE A 130 -14.24 20.96 -6.86
N LEU A 131 -14.93 20.81 -7.98
CA LEU A 131 -14.83 21.74 -9.09
C LEU A 131 -15.80 22.90 -8.90
N SER A 132 -15.32 24.13 -9.12
CA SER A 132 -16.15 25.36 -9.16
C SER A 132 -16.10 26.07 -10.52
N SER A 133 -15.28 25.55 -11.44
CA SER A 133 -15.13 25.98 -12.83
C SER A 133 -14.33 24.92 -13.60
N GLY A 134 -14.13 25.13 -14.91
CA GLY A 134 -13.24 24.29 -15.73
C GLY A 134 -13.95 23.14 -16.44
N THR A 135 -13.26 22.00 -16.54
CA THR A 135 -13.73 20.81 -17.27
C THR A 135 -14.00 19.64 -16.34
N VAL A 136 -14.95 18.78 -16.73
CA VAL A 136 -15.22 17.49 -16.10
C VAL A 136 -14.65 16.35 -16.96
N ILE A 137 -14.52 15.16 -16.37
CA ILE A 137 -14.07 13.95 -17.07
C ILE A 137 -15.31 13.22 -17.61
N SER A 138 -15.37 13.03 -18.93
CA SER A 138 -16.45 12.29 -19.57
C SER A 138 -16.51 10.85 -19.06
N GLY A 139 -17.71 10.35 -18.77
CA GLY A 139 -17.94 9.03 -18.18
C GLY A 139 -17.91 9.01 -16.64
N ARG A 140 -17.39 10.05 -15.98
CA ARG A 140 -17.38 10.13 -14.51
C ARG A 140 -18.71 10.65 -13.98
N LYS A 141 -19.12 10.14 -12.81
CA LYS A 141 -20.30 10.62 -12.09
C LYS A 141 -19.96 11.83 -11.22
N TYR A 142 -20.82 12.84 -11.26
CA TYR A 142 -20.73 14.05 -10.45
C TYR A 142 -22.05 14.35 -9.76
N LYS A 143 -21.97 15.00 -8.59
CA LYS A 143 -23.10 15.61 -7.90
C LYS A 143 -22.94 17.13 -7.94
N ILE A 144 -24.00 17.83 -8.34
CA ILE A 144 -24.07 19.30 -8.20
C ILE A 144 -24.27 19.61 -6.72
N THR A 145 -23.21 20.01 -6.00
CA THR A 145 -23.28 20.24 -4.55
C THR A 145 -23.91 21.60 -4.21
N ASN A 146 -23.76 22.59 -5.09
CA ASN A 146 -24.44 23.88 -5.03
C ASN A 146 -24.66 24.40 -6.44
N TYR A 147 -25.91 24.68 -6.81
CA TYR A 147 -26.26 25.30 -8.09
C TYR A 147 -26.48 26.80 -7.92
N VAL A 148 -25.87 27.60 -8.81
CA VAL A 148 -26.06 29.04 -8.92
C VAL A 148 -26.71 29.36 -10.26
N ALA A 149 -27.80 30.14 -10.21
CA ALA A 149 -28.53 30.53 -11.41
C ALA A 149 -27.63 31.20 -12.45
N GLY A 150 -27.72 30.73 -13.69
CA GLY A 150 -26.90 31.21 -14.81
C GLY A 150 -25.84 30.22 -15.26
N ASP A 151 -25.46 29.25 -14.43
CA ASP A 151 -24.68 28.09 -14.88
C ASP A 151 -25.58 27.08 -15.60
N ASP A 152 -25.00 26.31 -16.53
CA ASP A 152 -25.69 25.33 -17.34
C ASP A 152 -24.84 24.07 -17.60
N PHE A 153 -25.28 22.96 -17.01
CA PHE A 153 -24.70 21.63 -17.08
C PHE A 153 -25.48 20.69 -18.02
N SER A 154 -26.52 21.17 -18.69
CA SER A 154 -27.41 20.32 -19.50
C SER A 154 -26.68 19.62 -20.66
N ASN A 155 -25.71 20.29 -21.29
CA ASN A 155 -24.93 19.73 -22.39
C ASN A 155 -23.96 18.62 -21.97
N ILE A 156 -23.67 18.49 -20.67
CA ILE A 156 -22.85 17.40 -20.12
C ILE A 156 -23.70 16.37 -19.35
N GLY A 157 -25.02 16.38 -19.51
CA GLY A 157 -25.95 15.42 -18.91
C GLY A 157 -26.47 15.81 -17.52
N GLY A 158 -26.09 16.99 -17.01
CA GLY A 158 -26.60 17.52 -15.74
C GLY A 158 -28.01 18.13 -15.86
N THR A 159 -28.72 18.20 -14.75
CA THR A 159 -29.90 19.06 -14.57
C THR A 159 -29.51 20.15 -13.60
N ASN A 160 -29.77 21.41 -13.94
CA ASN A 160 -29.34 22.62 -13.22
C ASN A 160 -30.04 22.79 -11.85
N LEU A 161 -29.75 21.88 -10.92
CA LEU A 161 -30.39 21.74 -9.62
C LEU A 161 -29.39 21.19 -8.59
N THR A 162 -29.31 21.83 -7.41
CA THR A 162 -28.54 21.32 -6.27
C THR A 162 -28.99 19.91 -5.89
N GLY A 163 -28.03 19.02 -5.71
CA GLY A 163 -28.23 17.61 -5.35
C GLY A 163 -28.38 16.67 -6.55
N PHE A 164 -28.50 17.19 -7.78
CA PHE A 164 -28.61 16.35 -8.97
C PHE A 164 -27.31 15.58 -9.21
N ILE A 165 -27.44 14.27 -9.47
CA ILE A 165 -26.33 13.37 -9.80
C ILE A 165 -26.44 13.00 -11.27
N PHE A 166 -25.33 13.08 -11.99
CA PHE A 166 -25.28 12.73 -13.41
C PHE A 166 -23.96 12.06 -13.78
N THR A 167 -23.96 11.32 -14.88
CA THR A 167 -22.74 10.84 -15.54
C THR A 167 -22.39 11.84 -16.63
N ALA A 168 -21.20 12.43 -16.59
CA ALA A 168 -20.79 13.44 -17.55
C ALA A 168 -20.72 12.85 -18.96
N SER A 169 -21.52 13.37 -19.89
CA SER A 169 -21.51 12.94 -21.31
C SER A 169 -20.58 13.76 -22.19
N GLY A 170 -19.98 14.81 -21.64
CA GLY A 170 -19.00 15.69 -22.28
C GLY A 170 -18.13 16.35 -21.21
N THR A 171 -17.16 17.18 -21.64
CA THR A 171 -16.12 17.70 -20.73
C THR A 171 -16.32 19.16 -20.32
N THR A 172 -17.02 19.97 -21.10
CA THR A 172 -17.10 21.42 -20.87
C THR A 172 -18.57 21.86 -20.78
N PRO A 173 -19.04 22.35 -19.61
CA PRO A 173 -20.36 22.95 -19.49
C PRO A 173 -20.54 24.15 -20.43
N THR A 174 -21.77 24.39 -20.89
CA THR A 174 -22.08 25.52 -21.78
C THR A 174 -21.86 26.85 -21.06
N THR A 175 -22.20 26.92 -19.78
CA THR A 175 -21.94 28.08 -18.93
C THR A 175 -21.59 27.60 -17.53
N TRP A 176 -20.45 28.02 -17.00
CA TRP A 176 -20.05 27.73 -15.63
C TRP A 176 -19.17 28.86 -15.09
N THR A 177 -19.82 29.99 -14.83
CA THR A 177 -19.16 31.25 -14.49
C THR A 177 -19.74 31.88 -13.21
N ASN A 178 -20.80 31.31 -12.65
CA ASN A 178 -21.52 31.85 -11.51
C ASN A 178 -21.19 31.12 -10.19
N GLY A 179 -20.22 30.19 -10.21
CA GLY A 179 -19.69 29.57 -9.00
C GLY A 179 -20.52 28.40 -8.47
N SER A 180 -21.32 27.73 -9.31
CA SER A 180 -21.84 26.39 -8.96
C SER A 180 -20.68 25.44 -8.66
N THR A 181 -20.91 24.45 -7.80
CA THR A 181 -19.90 23.46 -7.44
C THR A 181 -20.33 22.04 -7.82
N LEU A 182 -19.39 21.27 -8.36
CA LEU A 182 -19.53 19.85 -8.66
C LEU A 182 -18.55 19.05 -7.81
N ALA A 183 -18.99 17.95 -7.23
CA ALA A 183 -18.11 16.99 -6.56
C ALA A 183 -18.17 15.63 -7.26
N PRO A 184 -17.05 14.89 -7.36
CA PRO A 184 -17.06 13.49 -7.76
C PRO A 184 -18.04 12.68 -6.90
N TYR A 185 -18.75 11.76 -7.53
CA TYR A 185 -19.75 10.92 -6.87
C TYR A 185 -19.58 9.46 -7.26
N TYR A 186 -19.29 8.61 -6.28
CA TYR A 186 -19.14 7.17 -6.49
C TYR A 186 -20.45 6.47 -6.15
N ASN A 187 -20.91 5.61 -7.06
CA ASN A 187 -22.10 4.76 -6.92
C ASN A 187 -21.96 3.59 -7.89
N ASP A 188 -21.11 2.64 -7.55
CA ASP A 188 -20.79 1.44 -8.32
C ASP A 188 -20.21 0.37 -7.36
N THR A 189 -19.85 -0.80 -7.88
CA THR A 189 -19.08 -1.82 -7.15
C THR A 189 -17.72 -1.28 -6.68
N LEU A 190 -17.21 -1.81 -5.57
CA LEU A 190 -15.91 -1.47 -5.00
C LEU A 190 -14.80 -1.65 -6.04
N ASN A 191 -14.84 -2.74 -6.80
CA ASN A 191 -13.85 -3.01 -7.84
C ASN A 191 -13.82 -1.87 -8.87
N ALA A 192 -14.99 -1.44 -9.36
CA ALA A 192 -15.10 -0.36 -10.34
C ALA A 192 -14.69 1.01 -9.75
N VAL A 193 -15.07 1.29 -8.51
CA VAL A 193 -14.72 2.55 -7.83
C VAL A 193 -13.23 2.65 -7.56
N ILE A 194 -12.61 1.61 -6.97
CA ILE A 194 -11.16 1.59 -6.73
C ILE A 194 -10.38 1.64 -8.04
N THR A 195 -10.84 0.91 -9.07
CA THR A 195 -10.21 0.99 -10.41
C THR A 195 -10.24 2.43 -10.91
N THR A 196 -11.40 3.09 -10.90
CA THR A 196 -11.55 4.47 -11.36
C THR A 196 -10.63 5.42 -10.59
N ILE A 197 -10.60 5.35 -9.26
CA ILE A 197 -9.79 6.25 -8.43
C ILE A 197 -8.30 6.04 -8.67
N LEU A 198 -7.85 4.77 -8.73
CA LEU A 198 -6.42 4.48 -8.83
C LEU A 198 -5.89 4.72 -10.25
N THR A 199 -6.66 4.47 -11.32
CA THR A 199 -6.19 4.76 -12.68
C THR A 199 -6.21 6.24 -13.05
N ASP A 200 -6.73 7.10 -12.17
CA ASP A 200 -6.55 8.56 -12.29
C ASP A 200 -5.15 9.00 -11.82
N ILE A 201 -4.38 8.12 -11.18
CA ILE A 201 -2.97 8.33 -10.80
C ILE A 201 -2.10 7.92 -12.00
N GLU A 202 -1.26 8.83 -12.51
CA GLU A 202 -0.53 8.62 -13.76
C GLU A 202 0.39 7.38 -13.71
N GLU A 203 0.98 7.09 -12.55
CA GLU A 203 1.85 5.93 -12.36
C GLU A 203 1.12 4.58 -12.30
N ILE A 204 -0.20 4.57 -12.09
CA ILE A 204 -1.00 3.34 -11.96
C ILE A 204 -1.79 3.10 -13.24
N THR A 205 -1.26 2.22 -14.08
CA THR A 205 -1.85 1.91 -15.40
C THR A 205 -2.96 0.86 -15.36
N SER A 206 -3.02 0.05 -14.29
CA SER A 206 -4.03 -1.00 -14.16
C SER A 206 -4.31 -1.38 -12.71
N VAL A 207 -5.50 -1.96 -12.48
CA VAL A 207 -5.90 -2.51 -11.18
C VAL A 207 -6.31 -3.98 -11.33
N ASP A 208 -5.62 -4.87 -10.62
CA ASP A 208 -5.98 -6.28 -10.50
C ASP A 208 -6.99 -6.46 -9.36
N THR A 209 -8.14 -7.03 -9.69
CA THR A 209 -9.24 -7.32 -8.74
C THR A 209 -9.55 -8.82 -8.65
N THR A 210 -8.66 -9.68 -9.15
CA THR A 210 -8.87 -11.15 -9.17
C THR A 210 -8.97 -11.77 -7.79
N CYS A 211 -8.34 -11.15 -6.79
CA CYS A 211 -8.40 -11.56 -5.38
C CYS A 211 -9.31 -10.64 -4.53
N ALA A 212 -10.09 -9.76 -5.16
CA ALA A 212 -11.13 -8.99 -4.48
C ALA A 212 -12.37 -9.85 -4.21
N ARG A 213 -13.24 -9.38 -3.31
CA ARG A 213 -14.46 -10.10 -2.92
C ARG A 213 -15.41 -10.31 -4.10
N ALA A 214 -16.03 -11.49 -4.17
CA ALA A 214 -17.18 -11.77 -5.03
C ALA A 214 -18.42 -12.13 -4.18
N GLU A 215 -19.56 -11.46 -4.31
CA GLU A 215 -19.83 -10.25 -5.09
C GLU A 215 -19.10 -9.02 -4.52
N SER A 216 -18.68 -8.11 -5.40
CA SER A 216 -18.00 -6.88 -4.99
C SER A 216 -19.01 -5.94 -4.30
N PRO A 217 -18.73 -5.46 -3.07
CA PRO A 217 -19.67 -4.61 -2.35
C PRO A 217 -19.89 -3.30 -3.12
N THR A 218 -21.08 -2.71 -3.03
CA THR A 218 -21.35 -1.40 -3.64
C THR A 218 -20.72 -0.29 -2.80
N VAL A 219 -20.21 0.77 -3.42
CA VAL A 219 -19.72 1.98 -2.77
C VAL A 219 -20.64 3.12 -3.16
N ILE A 220 -21.16 3.86 -2.17
CA ILE A 220 -21.97 5.06 -2.41
C ILE A 220 -21.38 6.19 -1.60
N TYR A 221 -20.62 7.07 -2.26
CA TYR A 221 -19.87 8.12 -1.58
C TYR A 221 -19.82 9.42 -2.39
N PRO A 222 -20.44 10.52 -1.90
CA PRO A 222 -20.21 11.86 -2.40
C PRO A 222 -18.92 12.43 -1.79
N VAL A 223 -17.94 12.79 -2.63
CA VAL A 223 -16.74 13.48 -2.15
C VAL A 223 -17.14 14.84 -1.56
N SER A 224 -16.69 15.13 -0.34
CA SER A 224 -17.10 16.33 0.42
C SER A 224 -15.98 17.35 0.62
N SER A 225 -14.73 16.98 0.32
CA SER A 225 -13.55 17.85 0.32
C SER A 225 -12.51 17.31 -0.65
N ASP A 226 -11.57 18.16 -1.04
CA ASP A 226 -10.41 17.73 -1.83
C ASP A 226 -9.62 16.67 -1.04
N ILE A 227 -9.25 15.59 -1.74
CA ILE A 227 -8.55 14.45 -1.15
C ILE A 227 -7.68 13.77 -2.19
N LEU A 228 -6.46 13.37 -1.82
CA LEU A 228 -5.59 12.57 -2.68
C LEU A 228 -6.28 11.26 -3.06
N ASN A 229 -6.18 10.87 -4.33
CA ASN A 229 -6.77 9.66 -4.88
C ASN A 229 -6.34 8.42 -4.09
N ILE A 230 -5.05 8.30 -3.77
CA ILE A 230 -4.53 7.17 -2.99
C ILE A 230 -5.10 7.13 -1.56
N ASN A 231 -5.34 8.29 -0.94
CA ASN A 231 -5.94 8.35 0.39
C ASN A 231 -7.42 7.95 0.35
N LEU A 232 -8.18 8.49 -0.61
CA LEU A 232 -9.58 8.11 -0.77
C LEU A 232 -9.73 6.61 -1.08
N ALA A 233 -8.90 6.06 -1.96
CA ALA A 233 -8.89 4.63 -2.25
C ALA A 233 -8.52 3.80 -1.01
N SER A 234 -7.53 4.25 -0.22
CA SER A 234 -7.14 3.62 1.03
C SER A 234 -8.31 3.59 2.03
N ASP A 235 -8.98 4.73 2.25
CA ASP A 235 -10.05 4.81 3.26
C ASP A 235 -11.28 3.98 2.85
N ILE A 236 -11.63 3.97 1.55
CA ILE A 236 -12.70 3.12 1.02
C ILE A 236 -12.34 1.64 1.21
N ALA A 237 -11.11 1.24 0.83
CA ALA A 237 -10.66 -0.13 0.97
C ALA A 237 -10.62 -0.57 2.44
N GLU A 238 -10.16 0.30 3.35
CA GLU A 238 -10.21 0.08 4.78
C GLU A 238 -11.64 -0.22 5.27
N PHE A 239 -12.63 0.62 4.92
CA PHE A 239 -14.02 0.40 5.34
C PHE A 239 -14.59 -0.94 4.83
N TYR A 240 -14.28 -1.34 3.59
CA TYR A 240 -14.76 -2.61 3.04
C TYR A 240 -13.85 -3.81 3.34
N SER A 241 -12.88 -3.65 4.24
CA SER A 241 -11.93 -4.70 4.62
C SER A 241 -11.11 -5.27 3.46
N HIS A 242 -10.60 -4.39 2.61
CA HIS A 242 -9.72 -4.71 1.49
C HIS A 242 -8.34 -4.08 1.67
N LEU A 243 -7.33 -4.76 1.15
CA LEU A 243 -5.96 -4.31 1.05
C LEU A 243 -5.71 -3.78 -0.37
N ILE A 244 -5.00 -2.65 -0.46
CA ILE A 244 -4.38 -2.18 -1.70
C ILE A 244 -2.86 -2.29 -1.55
N TYR A 245 -2.17 -2.84 -2.54
CA TYR A 245 -0.72 -2.69 -2.67
C TYR A 245 -0.37 -2.47 -4.15
N ILE A 246 0.77 -1.84 -4.40
CA ILE A 246 1.19 -1.47 -5.76
C ILE A 246 2.53 -2.16 -6.04
N VAL A 247 2.60 -2.87 -7.17
CA VAL A 247 3.83 -3.45 -7.70
C VAL A 247 3.98 -2.92 -9.11
N ASP A 248 5.11 -2.25 -9.36
CA ASP A 248 5.37 -1.50 -10.59
C ASP A 248 4.21 -0.51 -10.87
N ALA A 249 3.53 -0.65 -12.00
CA ALA A 249 2.40 0.20 -12.42
C ALA A 249 1.03 -0.50 -12.25
N THR A 250 0.97 -1.58 -11.46
CA THR A 250 -0.27 -2.34 -11.21
C THR A 250 -0.62 -2.26 -9.73
N ALA A 251 -1.82 -1.75 -9.44
CA ALA A 251 -2.39 -1.86 -8.10
C ALA A 251 -3.16 -3.18 -7.96
N TYR A 252 -3.11 -3.78 -6.79
CA TYR A 252 -3.82 -5.02 -6.47
C TYR A 252 -4.81 -4.74 -5.36
N LEU A 253 -6.08 -5.04 -5.61
CA LEU A 253 -7.16 -4.99 -4.62
C LEU A 253 -7.46 -6.40 -4.12
N VAL A 254 -7.23 -6.65 -2.84
CA VAL A 254 -7.36 -7.98 -2.22
C VAL A 254 -8.35 -7.92 -1.06
N ASP A 255 -9.32 -8.83 -1.03
CA ASP A 255 -10.19 -8.99 0.14
C ASP A 255 -9.37 -9.56 1.31
N MET A 256 -9.40 -8.90 2.46
CA MET A 256 -8.67 -9.34 3.65
C MET A 256 -9.19 -10.67 4.20
N LYS A 257 -10.38 -11.11 3.81
CA LYS A 257 -10.94 -12.42 4.20
C LYS A 257 -10.53 -13.55 3.25
N LEU A 258 -9.99 -13.23 2.07
CA LEU A 258 -9.53 -14.18 1.06
C LEU A 258 -8.00 -14.30 1.05
N ASN A 259 -7.50 -15.27 0.29
CA ASN A 259 -6.06 -15.45 0.08
C ASN A 259 -5.66 -14.72 -1.20
N ASN A 260 -4.56 -13.98 -1.18
CA ASN A 260 -3.93 -13.47 -2.40
C ASN A 260 -3.17 -14.61 -3.09
N GLY A 261 -3.83 -15.29 -4.02
CA GLY A 261 -3.30 -16.46 -4.70
C GLY A 261 -3.42 -17.77 -3.90
N ALA A 262 -2.70 -18.80 -4.35
CA ALA A 262 -2.70 -20.11 -3.72
C ALA A 262 -1.96 -20.06 -2.37
N PRO A 263 -2.42 -20.80 -1.33
CA PRO A 263 -1.65 -20.96 -0.10
C PRO A 263 -0.26 -21.52 -0.40
N ARG A 264 0.74 -20.98 0.30
CA ARG A 264 2.10 -21.50 0.28
C ARG A 264 2.36 -22.27 1.56
N GLU A 265 2.75 -23.53 1.43
CA GLU A 265 3.25 -24.33 2.55
C GLU A 265 4.73 -23.97 2.81
N LEU A 266 5.09 -23.78 4.09
CA LEU A 266 6.45 -23.61 4.56
C LEU A 266 6.90 -24.86 5.31
N GLY A 267 8.08 -25.37 4.97
CA GLY A 267 8.82 -26.35 5.75
C GLY A 267 9.32 -25.79 7.09
N GLU A 268 9.66 -26.67 8.02
CA GLU A 268 10.24 -26.29 9.33
C GLU A 268 11.59 -25.58 9.22
N ASP A 269 12.28 -25.74 8.09
CA ASP A 269 13.53 -25.06 7.74
C ASP A 269 13.31 -23.73 6.99
N GLU A 270 12.07 -23.42 6.61
CA GLU A 270 11.71 -22.20 5.88
C GLU A 270 11.24 -21.06 6.79
N TYR A 271 11.40 -21.20 8.10
CA TYR A 271 11.21 -20.10 9.05
C TYR A 271 12.17 -20.19 10.24
N PHE A 272 12.46 -19.03 10.84
CA PHE A 272 13.38 -18.91 11.97
C PHE A 272 12.69 -19.25 13.29
N VAL A 273 13.08 -18.62 14.41
CA VAL A 273 12.53 -18.82 15.76
C VAL A 273 11.01 -19.07 15.74
N GLY A 274 10.53 -19.97 16.61
CA GLY A 274 9.13 -20.41 16.68
C GLY A 274 8.13 -19.26 16.55
N PRO A 275 7.05 -19.42 15.74
CA PRO A 275 6.03 -18.40 15.53
C PRO A 275 5.46 -17.87 16.84
N LYS A 276 5.30 -16.55 16.93
CA LYS A 276 4.65 -15.90 18.07
C LYS A 276 3.17 -15.75 17.78
N TYR A 277 2.35 -16.36 18.62
CA TYR A 277 0.90 -16.27 18.57
C TYR A 277 0.42 -15.19 19.54
N GLU A 278 -0.31 -14.21 19.03
CA GLU A 278 -0.83 -13.09 19.79
C GLU A 278 -2.36 -13.05 19.71
N TYR A 279 -3.00 -12.89 20.87
CA TYR A 279 -4.44 -12.64 20.96
C TYR A 279 -4.60 -11.18 21.41
N PRO A 280 -4.81 -10.24 20.47
CA PRO A 280 -4.95 -8.84 20.84
C PRO A 280 -6.16 -8.66 21.78
N ALA A 281 -6.12 -7.61 22.60
CA ALA A 281 -7.30 -7.22 23.36
C ALA A 281 -8.46 -6.97 22.37
N PRO A 282 -9.62 -7.65 22.53
CA PRO A 282 -10.69 -7.54 21.55
C PRO A 282 -11.30 -6.14 21.58
N LEU A 283 -11.89 -5.73 20.47
CA LEU A 283 -12.80 -4.61 20.39
C LEU A 283 -14.17 -5.03 20.94
N ALA A 284 -14.80 -4.12 21.70
CA ALA A 284 -16.16 -4.30 22.19
C ALA A 284 -17.19 -3.97 21.09
N GLU A 285 -16.91 -2.94 20.27
CA GLU A 285 -17.79 -2.52 19.19
C GLU A 285 -17.01 -1.76 18.09
N VAL A 286 -17.56 -1.77 16.88
CA VAL A 286 -17.16 -0.88 15.77
C VAL A 286 -18.36 -0.03 15.41
N THR A 287 -18.15 1.27 15.21
CA THR A 287 -19.20 2.25 14.89
C THR A 287 -18.86 3.05 13.65
N THR A 288 -19.89 3.55 12.97
CA THR A 288 -19.76 4.59 11.96
C THR A 288 -20.98 5.50 11.96
N ASP A 289 -20.81 6.76 11.59
CA ASP A 289 -21.90 7.74 11.48
C ASP A 289 -22.18 8.05 10.01
N TYR A 290 -23.46 7.97 9.63
CA TYR A 290 -23.93 8.40 8.32
C TYR A 290 -25.27 9.11 8.42
N ASP A 291 -25.35 10.31 7.85
CA ASP A 291 -26.56 11.17 7.84
C ASP A 291 -27.20 11.34 9.24
N GLY A 292 -26.37 11.56 10.25
CA GLY A 292 -26.81 11.74 11.65
C GLY A 292 -27.28 10.47 12.35
N THR A 293 -27.16 9.30 11.71
CA THR A 293 -27.45 7.99 12.30
C THR A 293 -26.16 7.24 12.60
N THR A 294 -26.00 6.77 13.83
CA THR A 294 -24.88 5.91 14.24
C THR A 294 -25.23 4.44 14.00
N TYR A 295 -24.46 3.79 13.15
CA TYR A 295 -24.48 2.33 12.95
C TYR A 295 -23.43 1.69 13.85
N ARG A 296 -23.74 0.50 14.37
CA ARG A 296 -22.87 -0.21 15.31
C ARG A 296 -22.91 -1.71 15.09
N GLN A 297 -21.76 -2.34 15.28
CA GLN A 297 -21.65 -3.78 15.43
C GLN A 297 -20.94 -4.11 16.74
N THR A 298 -21.53 -4.98 17.55
CA THR A 298 -21.01 -5.35 18.87
C THR A 298 -20.36 -6.72 18.83
N SER A 299 -19.22 -6.89 19.51
CA SER A 299 -18.56 -8.18 19.59
C SER A 299 -19.20 -9.08 20.65
N ALA A 300 -18.82 -10.36 20.65
CA ALA A 300 -19.17 -11.29 21.72
C ALA A 300 -18.42 -10.97 23.04
N TYR A 301 -17.41 -10.11 23.00
CA TYR A 301 -16.64 -9.67 24.15
C TYR A 301 -17.23 -8.35 24.67
N PRO A 302 -17.91 -8.33 25.84
CA PRO A 302 -18.52 -7.12 26.38
C PRO A 302 -17.50 -6.12 26.95
N TYR A 303 -16.21 -6.35 26.70
CA TYR A 303 -15.07 -5.56 27.16
C TYR A 303 -14.17 -5.27 25.96
N GLY A 304 -13.33 -4.25 26.07
CA GLY A 304 -12.50 -3.77 24.97
C GLY A 304 -12.73 -2.30 24.67
N SER A 305 -11.99 -1.78 23.71
CA SER A 305 -12.22 -0.44 23.17
C SER A 305 -13.29 -0.46 22.08
N SER A 306 -13.89 0.71 21.81
CA SER A 306 -14.69 0.96 20.61
C SER A 306 -13.79 1.50 19.50
N LEU A 307 -14.05 1.12 18.25
CA LEU A 307 -13.41 1.68 17.05
C LEU A 307 -14.44 2.46 16.24
N SER A 308 -14.11 3.68 15.79
CA SER A 308 -14.94 4.46 14.87
C SER A 308 -14.28 4.56 13.51
N VAL A 309 -15.04 4.32 12.45
CA VAL A 309 -14.56 4.34 11.05
C VAL A 309 -15.43 5.27 10.19
N ASN A 310 -14.87 5.76 9.08
CA ASN A 310 -15.61 6.56 8.11
C ASN A 310 -16.57 5.68 7.29
N CYS A 311 -17.76 6.19 6.96
CA CYS A 311 -18.76 5.46 6.19
C CYS A 311 -18.66 5.76 4.68
N TYR A 312 -18.69 4.70 3.86
CA TYR A 312 -18.68 4.80 2.39
C TYR A 312 -19.89 4.10 1.74
N HIS A 313 -21.02 4.04 2.46
CA HIS A 313 -22.32 3.58 1.95
C HIS A 313 -23.46 4.35 2.59
N THR A 314 -24.66 4.21 2.03
CA THR A 314 -25.91 4.81 2.52
C THR A 314 -26.97 3.79 2.96
N THR A 315 -26.69 2.48 2.89
CA THR A 315 -27.67 1.41 3.09
C THR A 315 -27.29 0.65 4.34
N GLN A 316 -28.19 0.60 5.32
CA GLN A 316 -27.94 -0.02 6.62
C GLN A 316 -27.32 -1.42 6.53
N GLU A 317 -27.90 -2.30 5.72
CA GLU A 317 -27.42 -3.69 5.55
C GLU A 317 -25.95 -3.76 5.10
N ASN A 318 -25.57 -2.94 4.11
CA ASN A 318 -24.20 -2.91 3.60
C ASN A 318 -23.23 -2.27 4.61
N ILE A 319 -23.69 -1.26 5.37
CA ILE A 319 -22.91 -0.65 6.45
C ILE A 319 -22.65 -1.69 7.55
N GLU A 320 -23.69 -2.35 8.05
CA GLU A 320 -23.59 -3.35 9.13
C GLU A 320 -22.73 -4.55 8.71
N THR A 321 -22.81 -4.98 7.44
CA THR A 321 -21.93 -6.02 6.88
C THR A 321 -20.46 -5.60 6.91
N ALA A 322 -20.16 -4.37 6.47
CA ALA A 322 -18.79 -3.84 6.52
C ALA A 322 -18.28 -3.74 7.97
N LEU A 323 -19.09 -3.24 8.90
CA LEU A 323 -18.71 -3.16 10.32
C LEU A 323 -18.46 -4.55 10.94
N ALA A 324 -19.22 -5.57 10.54
CA ALA A 324 -19.00 -6.95 10.96
C ALA A 324 -17.66 -7.50 10.47
N ASP A 325 -17.31 -7.27 9.20
CA ASP A 325 -16.02 -7.70 8.64
C ASP A 325 -14.83 -7.03 9.36
N ILE A 326 -14.93 -5.72 9.61
CA ILE A 326 -13.91 -4.98 10.35
C ILE A 326 -13.73 -5.57 11.74
N LEU A 327 -14.84 -5.80 12.45
CA LEU A 327 -14.81 -6.35 13.81
C LEU A 327 -14.21 -7.76 13.87
N ASP A 328 -14.53 -8.61 12.89
CA ASP A 328 -13.96 -9.96 12.76
C ASP A 328 -12.44 -9.90 12.57
N LEU A 329 -11.94 -9.02 11.70
CA LEU A 329 -10.51 -8.87 11.41
C LEU A 329 -9.72 -8.24 12.55
N GLU A 330 -10.30 -7.26 13.26
CA GLU A 330 -9.69 -6.61 14.42
C GLU A 330 -9.51 -7.57 15.61
N ASN A 331 -10.48 -8.49 15.78
CA ASN A 331 -10.46 -9.49 16.85
C ASN A 331 -9.73 -10.78 16.47
N ALA A 332 -9.30 -10.94 15.22
CA ALA A 332 -8.62 -12.15 14.77
C ALA A 332 -7.26 -12.34 15.48
N PRO A 333 -6.89 -13.59 15.84
CA PRO A 333 -5.54 -13.90 16.33
C PRO A 333 -4.48 -13.47 15.32
N ARG A 334 -3.32 -13.06 15.83
CA ARG A 334 -2.18 -12.60 15.04
C ARG A 334 -1.03 -13.57 15.18
N ILE A 335 -0.30 -13.76 14.10
CA ILE A 335 0.94 -14.53 14.09
C ILE A 335 2.05 -13.62 13.58
N THR A 336 3.16 -13.60 14.31
CA THR A 336 4.39 -12.95 13.90
C THR A 336 5.50 -13.98 13.84
N MET A 337 6.24 -14.01 12.74
CA MET A 337 7.41 -14.89 12.55
C MET A 337 8.39 -14.25 11.58
N ALA A 338 9.56 -14.86 11.39
CA ALA A 338 10.52 -14.44 10.39
C ALA A 338 10.83 -15.62 9.45
N ILE A 339 10.88 -15.36 8.16
CA ILE A 339 11.27 -16.34 7.13
C ILE A 339 12.62 -15.95 6.51
N PRO A 340 13.43 -16.89 6.01
CA PRO A 340 14.65 -16.56 5.27
C PRO A 340 14.37 -15.68 4.06
N MET A 341 15.24 -14.71 3.81
CA MET A 341 15.28 -14.05 2.52
C MET A 341 15.82 -15.06 1.50
N ALA A 342 14.99 -15.47 0.57
CA ALA A 342 15.36 -16.30 -0.57
C ALA A 342 14.55 -15.84 -1.79
N ALA A 343 15.04 -16.10 -2.99
CA ALA A 343 14.24 -15.83 -4.20
C ALA A 343 12.90 -16.57 -4.10
N GLY A 344 11.80 -15.89 -4.41
CA GLY A 344 10.44 -16.40 -4.23
C GLY A 344 9.88 -16.34 -2.81
N ASN A 345 10.65 -15.89 -1.80
CA ASN A 345 10.16 -15.64 -0.44
C ASN A 345 9.60 -14.22 -0.23
N PHE A 346 9.70 -13.37 -1.25
CA PHE A 346 9.07 -12.06 -1.29
C PHE A 346 7.56 -12.24 -1.56
N ASN A 347 6.88 -12.82 -0.59
CA ASN A 347 5.45 -13.07 -0.67
C ASN A 347 4.70 -11.75 -0.83
N ALA A 348 3.73 -11.71 -1.74
CA ALA A 348 2.84 -10.58 -1.85
C ALA A 348 2.06 -10.39 -0.54
N ILE A 349 1.77 -9.14 -0.19
CA ILE A 349 0.88 -8.84 0.92
C ILE A 349 -0.49 -9.47 0.61
N GLY A 350 -1.10 -10.08 1.62
CA GLY A 350 -2.33 -10.85 1.54
C GLY A 350 -2.14 -12.32 1.20
N ALA A 351 -0.92 -12.78 0.87
CA ALA A 351 -0.65 -14.19 0.64
C ALA A 351 -0.87 -15.01 1.91
N LYS A 352 -1.44 -16.20 1.77
CA LYS A 352 -1.61 -17.15 2.89
C LYS A 352 -0.39 -18.07 2.96
N LEU A 353 0.21 -18.15 4.14
CA LEU A 353 1.25 -19.11 4.47
C LEU A 353 0.70 -20.16 5.43
N GLU A 354 1.07 -21.42 5.22
CA GLU A 354 0.70 -22.56 6.06
C GLU A 354 1.97 -23.24 6.54
N PHE A 355 2.04 -23.61 7.82
CA PHE A 355 3.25 -24.20 8.41
C PHE A 355 2.91 -25.09 9.60
N ARG A 356 3.85 -25.98 9.94
CA ARG A 356 3.75 -26.89 11.08
C ARG A 356 4.67 -26.44 12.19
N ASP A 357 4.13 -26.11 13.35
CA ASP A 357 4.93 -25.73 14.51
C ASP A 357 5.10 -26.94 15.45
N THR A 358 6.30 -27.53 15.40
CA THR A 358 6.72 -28.68 16.22
C THR A 358 7.42 -28.28 17.52
N GLN A 359 7.58 -26.98 17.80
CA GLN A 359 8.23 -26.49 19.02
C GLN A 359 7.28 -26.49 20.23
N ASN A 360 5.97 -26.61 19.98
CA ASN A 360 4.95 -26.74 21.01
C ASN A 360 4.85 -28.18 21.55
N ALA A 361 4.23 -28.33 22.72
CA ALA A 361 4.03 -29.65 23.34
C ALA A 361 3.21 -30.63 22.47
N ALA A 362 2.41 -30.08 21.56
CA ALA A 362 1.74 -30.81 20.48
C ALA A 362 2.08 -30.12 19.15
N ASN A 363 2.13 -30.89 18.07
CA ASN A 363 2.29 -30.34 16.73
C ASN A 363 1.07 -29.48 16.38
N LEU A 364 1.33 -28.24 16.00
CA LEU A 364 0.27 -27.32 15.58
C LEU A 364 0.34 -27.14 14.07
N PHE A 365 -0.82 -27.22 13.42
CA PHE A 365 -0.97 -26.73 12.04
C PHE A 365 -1.45 -25.29 12.11
N SER A 366 -0.63 -24.38 11.61
CA SER A 366 -0.86 -22.95 11.70
C SER A 366 -0.89 -22.32 10.33
N TRP A 367 -1.61 -21.21 10.19
CA TRP A 367 -1.59 -20.40 8.98
C TRP A 367 -1.63 -18.92 9.31
N LEU A 368 -1.06 -18.08 8.45
CA LEU A 368 -1.13 -16.63 8.55
C LEU A 368 -1.37 -16.01 7.16
N ARG A 369 -2.06 -14.87 7.08
CA ARG A 369 -2.07 -14.04 5.87
C ARG A 369 -1.24 -12.80 6.08
N VAL A 370 -0.26 -12.59 5.21
CA VAL A 370 0.73 -11.53 5.38
C VAL A 370 0.06 -10.15 5.31
N ARG A 371 0.10 -9.36 6.39
CA ARG A 371 -0.39 -7.96 6.42
C ARG A 371 0.73 -6.94 6.58
N LYS A 372 1.86 -7.41 7.07
CA LYS A 372 3.06 -6.62 7.25
C LYS A 372 4.29 -7.42 6.90
N LEU A 373 5.20 -6.76 6.18
CA LEU A 373 6.52 -7.26 5.82
C LEU A 373 7.57 -6.31 6.41
N THR A 374 8.62 -6.86 6.99
CA THR A 374 9.79 -6.12 7.49
C THR A 374 11.04 -6.82 7.01
N PHE A 375 11.85 -6.16 6.19
CA PHE A 375 13.05 -6.78 5.61
C PHE A 375 14.28 -6.52 6.49
N ASP A 376 14.82 -7.54 7.14
CA ASP A 376 16.08 -7.45 7.89
C ASP A 376 17.23 -8.04 7.07
N PHE A 377 17.95 -7.18 6.36
CA PHE A 377 19.10 -7.58 5.54
C PHE A 377 20.32 -7.97 6.37
N LEU A 378 20.41 -7.59 7.65
CA LEU A 378 21.53 -7.99 8.51
C LEU A 378 21.35 -9.42 9.00
N GLN A 379 20.10 -9.81 9.28
CA GLN A 379 19.74 -11.17 9.68
C GLN A 379 19.31 -12.05 8.49
N GLU A 380 19.31 -11.51 7.28
CA GLU A 380 18.82 -12.17 6.05
C GLU A 380 17.43 -12.77 6.23
N SER A 381 16.53 -12.00 6.88
CA SER A 381 15.18 -12.45 7.22
C SER A 381 14.10 -11.47 6.80
N ILE A 382 12.90 -11.98 6.53
CA ILE A 382 11.69 -11.21 6.31
C ILE A 382 10.78 -11.46 7.51
N GLY A 383 10.65 -10.45 8.36
CA GLY A 383 9.64 -10.43 9.40
C GLY A 383 8.26 -10.32 8.77
N ILE A 384 7.38 -11.26 9.10
CA ILE A 384 6.01 -11.30 8.61
C ILE A 384 5.04 -11.28 9.78
N GLU A 385 3.98 -10.50 9.63
CA GLU A 385 2.92 -10.37 10.63
C GLU A 385 1.56 -10.33 9.93
N GLY A 386 0.56 -10.97 10.52
CA GLY A 386 -0.74 -11.13 9.89
C GLY A 386 -1.76 -11.81 10.78
N GLU A 387 -3.03 -11.77 10.38
CA GLU A 387 -4.03 -12.62 11.05
C GLU A 387 -3.77 -14.09 10.71
N GLY A 388 -4.07 -14.98 11.66
CA GLY A 388 -3.80 -16.38 11.51
C GLY A 388 -4.69 -17.27 12.37
N GLY A 389 -4.55 -18.57 12.16
CA GLY A 389 -5.26 -19.59 12.90
C GLY A 389 -4.33 -20.72 13.30
N ILE A 390 -4.71 -21.42 14.38
CA ILE A 390 -4.00 -22.59 14.92
C ILE A 390 -5.00 -23.73 15.00
N ALA A 391 -4.61 -24.91 14.52
CA ALA A 391 -5.33 -26.15 14.72
C ALA A 391 -4.40 -27.20 15.35
N ALA A 392 -4.92 -27.98 16.30
CA ALA A 392 -4.19 -29.14 16.81
C ALA A 392 -4.12 -30.21 15.70
N GLY A 393 -2.90 -30.63 15.36
CA GLY A 393 -2.61 -31.59 14.30
C GLY A 393 -2.71 -33.05 14.71
#